data_AF-A0A7X3VBN3-F1
#
_entry.id   AF-A0A7X3VBN3-F1
#
_cell.length_a   1.000
_cell.length_b   1.000
_cell.length_c   1.000
_cell.angle_alpha   90.00
_cell.angle_beta   90.00
_cell.angle_gamma   90.00
#
_symmetry.space_group_name_H-M   'P 1'
#
loop_
_entity.id
_entity.type
_entity.pdbx_description
1 polymer ?
#
loop_
_entity_poly.entity_id
_entity_poly.type
_entity_poly.pdbx_seq_one_letter_code
_entity_poly.pdbx_strand_id
1 'polypeptide(L)' 'GGTYTITERDFSLRVLNSKMDAFETTDADVFATANPGCLMQLQYGVQERGLDTQVKYVTDLLDEAYQLEE' A
#
# COMPACT_ATOMS: atom_id res chain seq x y z
N GLY A 1 -6.26 2.04 11.07
CA GLY A 1 -7.56 1.98 10.39
C GLY A 1 -7.92 3.37 9.91
N GLY A 2 -8.78 3.51 8.89
CA GLY A 2 -8.99 4.80 8.19
C GLY A 2 -9.31 6.01 9.09
N THR A 3 -10.09 5.83 10.16
CA THR A 3 -10.39 6.91 11.12
C THR A 3 -9.12 7.47 11.78
N TYR A 4 -8.15 6.62 12.11
CA TYR A 4 -6.89 7.01 12.76
C TYR A 4 -6.02 7.90 11.88
N THR A 5 -6.18 7.86 10.55
CA THR A 5 -5.47 8.77 9.65
C THR A 5 -5.89 10.23 9.89
N ILE A 6 -7.11 10.43 10.41
CA ILE A 6 -7.69 11.75 10.71
C ILE A 6 -7.55 12.05 12.21
N THR A 7 -7.98 11.14 13.08
CA THR A 7 -8.05 11.37 14.54
C THR A 7 -6.69 11.23 15.22
N GLU A 8 -5.79 10.39 14.71
CA GLU A 8 -4.45 10.13 15.27
C GLU A 8 -3.37 10.15 14.18
N ARG A 9 -3.30 11.27 13.45
CA ARG A 9 -2.44 11.44 12.26
C ARG A 9 -0.98 11.04 12.49
N ASP A 10 -0.33 11.56 13.53
CA ASP A 10 1.08 11.30 13.79
C ASP A 10 1.38 9.83 14.07
N PHE A 11 0.48 9.16 14.79
CA PHE A 11 0.60 7.72 15.01
C PHE A 11 0.43 6.94 13.71
N SER A 12 -0.56 7.30 12.90
CA SER A 12 -0.79 6.68 11.59
C SER A 12 0.41 6.84 10.65
N LEU A 13 1.07 8.00 10.65
CA LEU A 13 2.29 8.23 9.87
C LEU A 13 3.48 7.39 10.37
N ARG A 14 3.65 7.24 11.69
CA ARG A 14 4.69 6.34 12.24
C ARG A 14 4.48 4.90 11.81
N VAL A 15 3.23 4.41 11.84
CA VAL A 15 2.91 3.06 11.38
C VAL A 15 3.15 2.92 9.88
N LEU A 16 2.78 3.92 9.07
CA LEU A 16 3.07 3.93 7.64
C LEU A 16 4.57 3.82 7.38
N ASN A 17 5.38 4.70 8.00
CA ASN A 17 6.83 4.71 7.80
C ASN A 17 7.47 3.36 8.14
N SER A 18 7.09 2.76 9.27
CA SER A 18 7.61 1.44 9.65
C SER A 18 7.26 0.34 8.63
N LYS A 19 6.09 0.42 7.98
CA LYS A 19 5.71 -0.53 6.92
C LYS A 19 6.49 -0.28 5.64
N MET A 20 6.72 0.97 5.27
CA MET A 20 7.52 1.32 4.10
C MET A 20 8.98 0.87 4.27
N ASP A 21 9.58 1.11 5.45
CA ASP A 21 10.94 0.65 5.78
C ASP A 21 11.06 -0.86 5.62
N ALA A 22 10.07 -1.63 6.08
CA ALA A 22 10.06 -3.08 5.93
C ALA A 22 9.87 -3.50 4.46
N PHE A 23 8.97 -2.83 3.74
CA PHE A 23 8.64 -3.15 2.35
C PHE A 23 9.83 -2.94 1.41
N GLU A 24 10.59 -1.85 1.58
CA GLU A 24 11.78 -1.56 0.77
C GLU A 24 12.85 -2.66 0.86
N THR A 25 12.90 -3.42 1.97
CA THR A 25 13.85 -4.55 2.10
C THR A 25 13.45 -5.80 1.30
N THR A 26 12.25 -5.81 0.72
CA THR A 26 11.70 -6.98 0.00
C THR A 26 11.98 -6.96 -1.50
N ASP A 27 12.40 -5.81 -2.04
CA ASP A 27 12.54 -5.58 -3.49
C ASP A 27 11.29 -5.96 -4.30
N ALA A 28 10.10 -5.92 -3.68
CA ALA A 28 8.86 -6.31 -4.34
C ALA A 28 8.31 -5.19 -5.24
N ASP A 29 7.84 -5.57 -6.43
CA ASP A 29 7.23 -4.63 -7.37
C ASP A 29 5.80 -4.23 -6.98
N VAL A 30 5.13 -5.05 -6.16
CA VAL A 30 3.70 -4.89 -5.83
C VAL A 30 3.46 -4.92 -4.32
N PHE A 31 2.78 -3.88 -3.81
CA PHE A 31 2.25 -3.81 -2.46
C PHE A 31 0.74 -4.04 -2.47
N ALA A 32 0.30 -5.27 -2.19
CA ALA A 32 -1.12 -5.64 -2.18
C ALA A 32 -1.81 -5.35 -0.85
N THR A 33 -3.08 -4.92 -0.89
CA THR A 33 -3.92 -4.73 0.31
C THR A 33 -5.40 -5.01 0.05
N ALA A 34 -6.14 -5.41 1.08
CA ALA A 34 -7.58 -5.65 1.03
C ALA A 34 -8.38 -4.60 1.83
N ASN A 35 -7.76 -3.44 2.11
CA ASN A 35 -8.41 -2.37 2.85
C ASN A 35 -8.27 -1.05 2.08
N PRO A 36 -9.38 -0.41 1.64
CA PRO A 36 -9.30 0.82 0.84
C PRO A 36 -8.60 1.99 1.55
N GLY A 37 -8.75 2.09 2.87
CA GLY A 37 -8.03 3.09 3.66
C GLY A 37 -6.53 2.85 3.68
N CYS A 38 -6.11 1.59 3.82
CA CYS A 38 -4.69 1.23 3.69
C CYS A 38 -4.19 1.46 2.26
N LEU A 39 -5.00 1.19 1.23
CA LEU A 39 -4.62 1.43 -0.16
C LEU A 39 -4.19 2.88 -0.37
N MET A 40 -5.04 3.84 0.00
CA MET A 40 -4.73 5.27 -0.11
C MET A 40 -3.49 5.65 0.72
N GLN A 41 -3.36 5.13 1.93
CA GLN A 41 -2.24 5.46 2.81
C GLN A 41 -0.90 4.89 2.30
N LEU A 42 -0.91 3.68 1.73
CA LEU A 42 0.25 3.03 1.13
C LEU A 42 0.64 3.71 -0.18
N GLN A 43 -0.33 4.08 -1.02
CA GLN A 43 -0.09 4.88 -2.23
C GLN A 43 0.61 6.20 -1.89
N TYR A 44 0.14 6.89 -0.84
CA TYR A 44 0.81 8.07 -0.33
C TYR A 44 2.25 7.76 0.11
N GLY A 45 2.47 6.67 0.86
CA GLY A 45 3.81 6.27 1.31
C GLY A 45 4.77 5.97 0.15
N VAL A 46 4.33 5.21 -0.86
CA VAL A 46 5.11 4.91 -2.07
C VAL A 46 5.48 6.19 -2.81
N GLN A 47 4.52 7.11 -2.97
CA GLN A 47 4.74 8.39 -3.63
C GLN A 47 5.73 9.28 -2.87
N GLU A 48 5.58 9.39 -1.55
CA GLU A 48 6.48 10.17 -0.67
C GLU A 48 7.93 9.67 -0.77
N ARG A 49 8.11 8.35 -0.89
CA ARG A 49 9.44 7.73 -0.97
C ARG A 49 9.99 7.62 -2.39
N GLY A 50 9.22 8.02 -3.40
CA GLY A 50 9.64 7.95 -4.80
C GLY A 50 9.92 6.52 -5.27
N LEU A 51 9.22 5.53 -4.71
CA LEU A 51 9.38 4.12 -5.09
C LEU A 51 8.61 3.83 -6.37
N ASP A 52 9.20 3.03 -7.27
CA ASP A 52 8.53 2.52 -8.48
C ASP A 52 7.72 1.25 -8.17
N THR A 53 6.88 1.32 -7.14
CA THR A 53 6.08 0.19 -6.64
C THR A 53 4.61 0.40 -6.97
N GLN A 54 3.94 -0.67 -7.39
CA GLN A 54 2.49 -0.65 -7.60
C GLN A 54 1.75 -1.03 -6.32
N VAL A 55 0.92 -0.13 -5.79
CA VAL A 55 0.00 -0.47 -4.68
C VAL A 55 -1.32 -0.94 -5.27
N LYS A 56 -1.69 -2.20 -5.01
CA LYS A 56 -2.89 -2.83 -5.60
C LYS A 56 -3.88 -3.29 -4.56
N TYR A 57 -5.16 -3.18 -4.90
CA TYR A 57 -6.18 -3.87 -4.15
C TYR A 57 -6.19 -5.34 -4.56
N VAL A 58 -6.36 -6.27 -3.60
CA VAL A 58 -6.20 -7.71 -3.88
C VAL A 58 -7.15 -8.22 -4.96
N THR A 59 -8.35 -7.67 -5.10
CA THR A 59 -9.28 -8.09 -6.17
C THR A 59 -8.85 -7.61 -7.54
N ASP A 60 -8.23 -6.44 -7.65
CA ASP A 60 -7.71 -5.93 -8.92
C ASP A 60 -6.53 -6.80 -9.38
N LEU A 61 -5.67 -7.21 -8.44
CA LEU A 61 -4.57 -8.13 -8.72
C LEU A 61 -5.07 -9.50 -9.21
N LEU A 62 -6.17 -9.99 -8.64
CA LEU A 62 -6.80 -11.24 -9.09
C LEU A 62 -7.48 -11.10 -10.46
N ASP A 63 -8.14 -9.98 -10.72
CA ASP A 63 -8.77 -9.69 -12.01
C ASP A 63 -7.73 -9.62 -13.13
N GLU A 64 -6.60 -8.95 -12.90
CA GLU A 64 -5.47 -8.95 -13.84
C GLU A 64 -4.93 -10.35 -14.10
N ALA A 65 -4.80 -11.19 -13.06
CA ALA A 65 -4.32 -12.55 -13.21
C ALA A 65 -5.26 -13.39 -14.09
N TYR A 66 -6.58 -13.27 -13.88
CA TYR A 66 -7.55 -13.99 -14.72
C TYR A 66 -7.56 -13.51 -16.17
N GLN A 67 -7.37 -12.22 -16.43
CA GLN A 67 -7.28 -11.69 -17.80
C GLN A 67 -6.02 -12.16 -18.55
N LEU A 68 -4.95 -12.54 -17.84
CA LEU A 68 -3.74 -13.10 -18.43
C LEU A 68 -3.85 -14.60 -18.74
N GLU A 69 -4.81 -15.30 -18.15
CA GLU A 69 -5.06 -16.72 -18.39
C GLU A 69 -5.95 -16.99 -19.62
N GLU A 70 -6.61 -15.95 -20.15
CA GLU A 70 -7.37 -15.96 -21.42
C GLU A 70 -6.46 -15.82 -22.66
#